data_AF-A0A8H4UZ10-F1
#
_entry.id   AF-A0A8H4UZ10-F1
#
_cell.length_a   1.000
_cell.length_b   1.000
_cell.length_c   1.000
_cell.angle_alpha   90.00
_cell.angle_beta   90.00
_cell.angle_gamma   90.00
#
_symmetry.space_group_name_H-M   'P 1'
#
loop_
_entity.id
_entity.type
_entity.pdbx_description
1 polymer ?
#
loop_
_entity_poly.entity_id
_entity_poly.type
_entity_poly.pdbx_seq_one_letter_code
_entity_poly.pdbx_strand_id
1 'polypeptide(L)'
;MLIDRLGRRGSITFGISVMLVVFVVWTICSALNEQKGFSDRSLAIAVVAMIFLFQVGYQPFAIATVPYVVECSLFSLRSKTAMIFQFCGYTASFFTGYVNPIAMDSIGWRYYIVACVILAVECAFAWWYLPETKGKGLEEIGEIFDGDELLTGTQAIRKHIKEQYEAEAKAEGEGLRERKAATSAQHCEIATPGGGLDL
;
A
#
# COMPACT_ATOMS: atom_id res chain seq x y z
N MET A 1 3.53 16.03 -8.30
CA MET A 1 3.15 17.46 -8.25
C MET A 1 1.67 17.72 -7.96
N LEU A 2 0.68 17.27 -8.75
CA LEU A 2 -0.74 17.43 -8.37
C LEU A 2 -1.15 16.57 -7.16
N ILE A 3 -0.62 15.36 -7.09
CA ILE A 3 -0.88 14.37 -6.03
C ILE A 3 -0.37 14.89 -4.66
N ASP A 4 0.74 15.62 -4.65
CA ASP A 4 1.34 16.18 -3.42
C ASP A 4 0.48 17.31 -2.84
N ARG A 5 -0.24 18.06 -3.69
CA ARG A 5 -1.12 19.16 -3.26
C ARG A 5 -2.53 18.71 -2.89
N LEU A 6 -3.12 17.78 -3.64
CA LEU A 6 -4.50 17.31 -3.39
C LEU A 6 -4.58 16.25 -2.28
N GLY A 7 -3.47 15.59 -1.93
CA GLY A 7 -3.49 14.47 -1.01
C GLY A 7 -3.98 13.18 -1.68
N ARG A 8 -3.62 12.03 -1.10
CA ARG A 8 -3.87 10.72 -1.73
C ARG A 8 -5.36 10.41 -1.86
N ARG A 9 -6.17 10.66 -0.83
CA ARG A 9 -7.64 10.50 -0.86
C ARG A 9 -8.28 11.35 -1.95
N GLY A 10 -7.96 12.65 -1.98
CA GLY A 10 -8.46 13.58 -2.99
C GLY A 10 -8.13 13.14 -4.42
N SER A 11 -6.93 12.61 -4.66
CA SER A 11 -6.52 12.10 -5.96
C SER A 11 -7.30 10.84 -6.39
N ILE A 12 -7.56 9.92 -5.47
CA ILE A 12 -8.34 8.68 -5.74
C ILE A 12 -9.79 9.04 -6.06
N THR A 13 -10.43 9.85 -5.21
CA THR A 13 -11.83 10.26 -5.39
C THR A 13 -12.01 11.14 -6.64
N PHE A 14 -11.09 12.05 -6.91
CA PHE A 14 -11.09 12.85 -8.14
C PHE A 14 -10.91 11.96 -9.39
N GLY A 15 -9.96 11.02 -9.35
CA GLY A 15 -9.74 10.08 -10.45
C GLY A 15 -10.99 9.26 -10.77
N ILE A 16 -11.60 8.63 -9.76
CA ILE A 16 -12.79 7.78 -9.94
C ILE A 16 -14.01 8.61 -10.39
N SER A 17 -14.21 9.81 -9.85
CA SER A 17 -15.34 10.67 -10.28
C SER A 17 -15.20 11.13 -11.73
N VAL A 18 -13.99 11.50 -12.17
CA VAL A 18 -13.72 11.84 -13.58
C VAL A 18 -13.92 10.62 -14.47
N MET A 19 -13.42 9.45 -14.08
CA MET A 19 -13.67 8.20 -14.82
C MET A 19 -15.15 7.91 -14.98
N LEU A 20 -15.93 8.03 -13.90
CA LEU A 20 -17.37 7.75 -13.90
C LEU A 20 -18.10 8.65 -14.90
N VAL A 21 -17.83 9.97 -14.85
CA VAL A 21 -18.48 10.92 -15.77
C VAL A 21 -18.11 10.62 -17.22
N VAL A 22 -16.83 10.36 -17.50
CA VAL A 22 -16.37 10.03 -18.86
C VAL A 22 -16.97 8.71 -19.34
N PHE A 23 -17.08 7.71 -18.47
CA PHE A 23 -17.61 6.40 -18.81
C PHE A 23 -19.14 6.43 -19.05
N VAL A 24 -19.87 7.28 -18.34
CA VAL A 24 -21.30 7.56 -18.62
C VAL A 24 -21.46 8.21 -19.99
N VAL A 25 -20.63 9.22 -20.32
CA VAL A 25 -20.67 9.87 -21.63
C VAL A 25 -20.32 8.89 -22.76
N TRP A 26 -19.31 8.05 -22.56
CA TRP A 26 -18.96 6.97 -23.49
C TRP A 26 -20.15 6.02 -23.69
N THR A 27 -20.81 5.59 -22.63
CA THR A 27 -21.99 4.71 -22.71
C THR A 27 -23.11 5.34 -23.55
N ILE A 28 -23.38 6.63 -23.37
CA ILE A 28 -24.37 7.38 -24.17
C ILE A 28 -23.95 7.43 -25.65
N CYS A 29 -22.68 7.73 -25.95
CA CYS A 29 -22.16 7.71 -27.32
C CYS A 29 -22.26 6.32 -27.95
N SER A 30 -22.04 5.25 -27.19
CA SER A 30 -22.18 3.87 -27.67
C SER A 30 -23.64 3.53 -27.97
N ALA A 31 -24.58 3.95 -27.12
CA ALA A 31 -26.02 3.74 -27.34
C ALA A 31 -26.52 4.48 -28.59
N LEU A 32 -26.03 5.70 -28.84
CA LEU A 32 -26.37 6.48 -30.05
C LEU A 32 -25.75 5.89 -31.32
N ASN A 33 -24.55 5.32 -31.24
CA ASN A 33 -23.91 4.63 -32.35
C ASN A 33 -24.71 3.41 -32.82
N GLU A 34 -25.23 2.63 -31.87
CA GLU A 34 -26.02 1.43 -32.19
C GLU A 34 -27.37 1.80 -32.84
N GLN A 35 -28.05 2.83 -32.34
CA GLN A 35 -29.30 3.32 -32.94
C GLN A 35 -29.12 3.83 -34.38
N LYS A 36 -27.93 4.32 -34.72
CA LYS A 36 -27.60 4.83 -36.06
C LYS A 36 -26.90 3.81 -36.96
N GLY A 37 -26.80 2.55 -36.54
CA GLY A 37 -26.24 1.47 -37.35
C GLY A 37 -24.77 1.67 -37.74
N PHE A 38 -23.95 2.28 -36.86
CA PHE A 38 -22.50 2.48 -37.07
C PHE A 38 -22.10 3.32 -38.30
N SER A 39 -23.04 4.07 -38.90
CA SER A 39 -22.75 4.87 -40.11
C SER A 39 -22.02 6.20 -39.83
N ASP A 40 -22.03 6.69 -38.59
CA ASP A 40 -21.52 8.01 -38.24
C ASP A 40 -20.05 7.98 -37.78
N ARG A 41 -19.13 8.33 -38.68
CA ARG A 41 -17.69 8.44 -38.37
C ARG A 41 -17.38 9.42 -37.23
N SER A 42 -18.22 10.44 -37.05
CA SER A 42 -18.07 11.43 -35.97
C SER A 42 -18.24 10.81 -34.57
N LEU A 43 -19.21 9.90 -34.41
CA LEU A 43 -19.44 9.25 -33.12
C LEU A 43 -18.32 8.25 -32.78
N ALA A 44 -17.73 7.59 -33.78
CA ALA A 44 -16.56 6.74 -33.55
C ALA A 44 -15.35 7.55 -33.05
N ILE A 45 -15.10 8.73 -33.64
CA ILE A 45 -14.03 9.64 -33.19
C ILE A 45 -14.30 10.14 -31.76
N ALA A 46 -15.56 10.44 -31.43
CA ALA A 46 -15.95 10.85 -30.08
C ALA A 46 -15.64 9.76 -29.04
N VAL A 47 -15.95 8.49 -29.34
CA VAL A 47 -15.62 7.35 -28.46
C VAL A 47 -14.11 7.25 -28.24
N VAL A 48 -13.30 7.37 -29.29
CA VAL A 48 -11.83 7.33 -29.17
C VAL A 48 -11.32 8.49 -28.31
N ALA A 49 -11.85 9.71 -28.48
CA ALA A 49 -11.49 10.85 -27.64
C ALA A 49 -11.85 10.61 -26.15
N MET A 50 -12.98 9.97 -25.87
CA MET A 50 -13.38 9.61 -24.51
C MET A 50 -12.45 8.56 -23.88
N ILE A 51 -11.90 7.62 -24.65
CA ILE A 51 -10.89 6.66 -24.15
C ILE A 51 -9.64 7.40 -23.64
N PHE A 52 -9.18 8.42 -24.37
CA PHE A 52 -8.05 9.23 -23.93
C PHE A 52 -8.39 10.09 -22.69
N LEU A 53 -9.60 10.64 -22.62
CA LEU A 53 -10.07 11.36 -21.43
C LEU A 53 -10.19 10.44 -20.21
N PHE A 54 -10.57 9.19 -20.40
CA PHE A 54 -10.61 8.19 -19.33
C PHE A 54 -9.21 7.96 -18.74
N GLN A 55 -8.16 7.95 -19.58
CA GLN A 55 -6.79 7.82 -19.12
C GLN A 55 -6.36 8.99 -18.20
N VAL A 56 -6.88 10.20 -18.41
CA VAL A 56 -6.59 11.35 -17.55
C VAL A 56 -7.09 11.12 -16.12
N GLY A 57 -8.23 10.45 -15.93
CA GLY A 57 -8.72 10.04 -14.61
C GLY A 57 -7.99 8.81 -14.05
N TYR A 58 -7.53 7.91 -14.93
CA TYR A 58 -6.86 6.66 -14.55
C TYR A 58 -5.46 6.82 -13.96
N GLN A 59 -4.64 7.69 -14.53
CA GLN A 59 -3.29 7.93 -14.02
C GLN A 59 -3.27 8.37 -12.53
N PRO A 60 -4.03 9.40 -12.09
CA PRO A 60 -4.02 9.83 -10.69
C PRO A 60 -4.62 8.78 -9.74
N PHE A 61 -5.59 7.98 -10.20
CA PHE A 61 -6.13 6.87 -9.42
C PHE A 61 -5.09 5.77 -9.21
N ALA A 62 -4.45 5.28 -10.28
CA ALA A 62 -3.49 4.18 -10.22
C ALA A 62 -2.25 4.54 -9.39
N ILE A 63 -1.70 5.74 -9.58
CA ILE A 63 -0.51 6.21 -8.86
C ILE A 63 -0.81 6.44 -7.37
N ALA A 64 -2.04 6.82 -7.01
CA ALA A 64 -2.40 7.05 -5.61
C ALA A 64 -2.82 5.77 -4.85
N THR A 65 -3.39 4.78 -5.55
CA THR A 65 -3.94 3.57 -4.93
C THR A 65 -2.87 2.62 -4.39
N VAL A 66 -1.81 2.34 -5.18
CA VAL A 66 -0.72 1.44 -4.76
C VAL A 66 -0.02 1.91 -3.48
N PRO A 67 0.44 3.16 -3.36
CA PRO A 67 1.06 3.63 -2.13
C PRO A 67 0.07 3.75 -0.97
N TYR A 68 -1.23 3.98 -1.23
CA TYR A 68 -2.25 3.99 -0.18
C TYR A 68 -2.39 2.62 0.50
N VAL A 69 -2.51 1.54 -0.29
CA VAL A 69 -2.56 0.16 0.24
C VAL A 69 -1.31 -0.17 1.06
N VAL A 70 -0.17 0.31 0.60
CA VAL A 70 1.13 0.10 1.21
C VAL A 70 1.34 0.93 2.49
N GLU A 71 0.68 2.09 2.61
CA GLU A 71 0.64 2.91 3.83
C GLU A 71 -0.29 2.34 4.89
N CYS A 72 -1.39 1.70 4.50
CA CYS A 72 -2.29 1.00 5.43
C CYS A 72 -1.71 -0.33 5.95
N SER A 73 -0.63 -0.84 5.36
CA SER A 73 -0.05 -2.12 5.75
C SER A 73 1.07 -1.99 6.80
N LEU A 74 1.03 -2.84 7.84
CA LEU A 74 2.10 -2.97 8.84
C LEU A 74 3.46 -3.22 8.17
N PHE A 75 4.53 -2.65 8.72
CA PHE A 75 5.89 -2.70 8.16
C PHE A 75 6.34 -4.12 7.78
N SER A 76 6.00 -5.13 8.59
CA SER A 76 6.34 -6.53 8.37
C SER A 76 5.54 -7.22 7.26
N LEU A 77 4.37 -6.68 6.89
CA LEU A 77 3.44 -7.26 5.91
C LEU A 77 3.31 -6.44 4.62
N ARG A 78 4.07 -5.34 4.50
CA ARG A 78 4.02 -4.40 3.39
C ARG A 78 4.12 -5.06 2.02
N SER A 79 5.13 -5.90 1.82
CA SER A 79 5.33 -6.60 0.55
C SER A 79 4.26 -7.66 0.28
N LYS A 80 3.81 -8.39 1.32
CA LYS A 80 2.76 -9.42 1.17
C LYS A 80 1.42 -8.80 0.77
N THR A 81 1.05 -7.69 1.41
CA THR A 81 -0.22 -6.97 1.14
C THR A 81 -0.22 -6.37 -0.26
N ALA A 82 0.89 -5.76 -0.68
CA ALA A 82 1.03 -5.24 -2.04
C ALA A 82 0.92 -6.34 -3.11
N MET A 83 1.53 -7.51 -2.87
CA MET A 83 1.44 -8.64 -3.80
C MET A 83 0.01 -9.20 -3.89
N ILE A 84 -0.70 -9.35 -2.77
CA ILE A 84 -2.09 -9.82 -2.75
C ILE A 84 -2.98 -8.82 -3.50
N PHE A 85 -2.84 -7.52 -3.22
CA PHE A 85 -3.59 -6.47 -3.91
C PHE A 85 -3.37 -6.52 -5.43
N GLN A 86 -2.12 -6.62 -5.86
CA GLN A 86 -1.78 -6.67 -7.27
C GLN A 86 -2.27 -7.96 -7.94
N PHE A 87 -2.20 -9.09 -7.24
CA PHE A 87 -2.74 -10.37 -7.70
C PHE A 87 -4.25 -10.29 -7.93
N CYS A 88 -5.01 -9.80 -6.94
CA CYS A 88 -6.45 -9.59 -7.07
C CYS A 88 -6.80 -8.64 -8.23
N GLY A 89 -6.03 -7.56 -8.41
CA GLY A 89 -6.21 -6.63 -9.52
C GLY A 89 -6.00 -7.27 -10.89
N TYR A 90 -4.98 -8.13 -11.03
CA TYR A 90 -4.74 -8.87 -12.28
C TYR A 90 -5.80 -9.96 -12.52
N THR A 91 -6.25 -10.66 -11.48
CA THR A 91 -7.34 -11.64 -11.60
C THR A 91 -8.64 -10.97 -12.06
N ALA A 92 -8.99 -9.83 -11.48
CA ALA A 92 -10.16 -9.05 -11.90
C ALA A 92 -10.02 -8.56 -13.35
N SER A 93 -8.83 -8.09 -13.74
CA SER A 93 -8.55 -7.67 -15.13
C SER A 93 -8.69 -8.82 -16.12
N PHE A 94 -8.20 -10.01 -15.75
CA PHE A 94 -8.35 -11.23 -16.56
C PHE A 94 -9.83 -11.61 -16.73
N PHE A 95 -10.60 -11.57 -15.63
CA PHE A 95 -12.03 -11.85 -15.67
C PHE A 95 -12.77 -10.88 -16.60
N THR A 96 -12.52 -9.58 -16.45
CA THR A 96 -13.09 -8.54 -17.33
C THR A 96 -12.70 -8.75 -18.79
N GLY A 97 -11.45 -9.13 -19.07
CA GLY A 97 -10.98 -9.45 -20.42
C GLY A 97 -11.73 -10.61 -21.07
N TYR A 98 -12.12 -11.62 -20.29
CA TYR A 98 -12.90 -12.77 -20.77
C TYR A 98 -14.40 -12.49 -20.86
N VAL A 99 -14.96 -11.77 -19.90
CA VAL A 99 -16.40 -11.49 -19.82
C VAL A 99 -16.82 -10.44 -20.85
N ASN A 100 -16.00 -9.43 -21.10
CA ASN A 100 -16.31 -8.36 -22.05
C ASN A 100 -16.73 -8.86 -23.45
N PRO A 101 -15.98 -9.74 -24.14
CA PRO A 101 -16.38 -10.21 -25.47
C PRO A 101 -17.68 -11.03 -25.44
N ILE A 102 -17.87 -11.87 -24.42
CA ILE A 102 -19.08 -12.70 -24.26
C ILE A 102 -20.31 -11.82 -23.97
N ALA A 103 -20.13 -10.78 -23.15
CA ALA A 103 -21.19 -9.85 -22.80
C ALA A 103 -21.55 -8.92 -23.96
N MET A 104 -20.57 -8.50 -24.76
CA MET A 104 -20.81 -7.71 -25.98
C MET A 104 -21.62 -8.50 -27.01
N ASP A 105 -21.34 -9.79 -27.18
CA ASP A 105 -22.04 -10.65 -28.13
C ASP A 105 -23.52 -10.90 -27.73
N SER A 106 -23.79 -10.96 -26.42
CA SER A 106 -25.14 -11.26 -25.91
C SER A 106 -26.01 -10.03 -25.64
N ILE A 107 -25.43 -8.94 -25.16
CA ILE A 107 -26.17 -7.81 -24.57
C ILE A 107 -25.86 -6.47 -25.29
N GLY A 108 -24.82 -6.43 -26.12
CA GLY A 108 -24.42 -5.23 -26.87
C GLY A 108 -24.16 -4.03 -25.97
N TRP A 109 -24.69 -2.85 -26.33
CA TRP A 109 -24.47 -1.61 -25.59
C TRP A 109 -24.97 -1.63 -24.13
N ARG A 110 -25.93 -2.48 -23.78
CA ARG A 110 -26.53 -2.48 -22.43
C ARG A 110 -25.56 -2.98 -21.36
N TYR A 111 -24.52 -3.72 -21.74
CA TYR A 111 -23.48 -4.17 -20.80
C TYR A 111 -22.69 -2.99 -20.20
N TYR A 112 -22.52 -1.90 -20.95
CA TYR A 112 -21.84 -0.70 -20.45
C TYR A 112 -22.55 -0.04 -19.26
N ILE A 113 -23.86 -0.24 -19.13
CA ILE A 113 -24.63 0.25 -17.97
C ILE A 113 -24.21 -0.50 -16.69
N VAL A 114 -23.97 -1.80 -16.76
CA VAL A 114 -23.53 -2.59 -15.61
C VAL A 114 -22.15 -2.09 -15.13
N ALA A 115 -21.24 -1.83 -16.06
CA ALA A 115 -19.94 -1.25 -15.75
C ALA A 115 -20.05 0.17 -15.15
N CYS A 116 -20.98 1.01 -15.62
CA CYS A 116 -21.28 2.30 -14.99
C CYS A 116 -21.74 2.15 -13.52
N VAL A 117 -22.60 1.17 -13.22
CA VAL A 117 -23.10 0.94 -11.85
C VAL A 117 -21.98 0.48 -10.94
N ILE A 118 -21.10 -0.42 -11.41
CA ILE A 118 -19.94 -0.87 -10.63
C ILE A 118 -19.01 0.31 -10.31
N LEU A 119 -18.70 1.16 -11.30
CA LEU A 119 -17.90 2.38 -11.09
C LEU A 119 -18.56 3.35 -10.11
N ALA A 120 -19.90 3.47 -10.12
CA ALA A 120 -20.63 4.29 -9.18
C ALA A 120 -20.56 3.77 -7.75
N VAL A 121 -20.64 2.45 -7.57
CA VAL A 121 -20.47 1.80 -6.26
C VAL A 121 -19.03 1.99 -5.77
N GLU A 122 -18.03 1.82 -6.63
CA GLU A 122 -16.63 2.08 -6.29
C GLU A 122 -16.40 3.56 -5.92
N CYS A 123 -17.04 4.51 -6.61
CA CYS A 123 -16.96 5.92 -6.28
C CYS A 123 -17.59 6.23 -4.91
N ALA A 124 -18.75 5.64 -4.61
CA ALA A 124 -19.41 5.80 -3.32
C ALA A 124 -18.59 5.16 -2.19
N PHE A 125 -18.04 3.98 -2.44
CA PHE A 125 -17.12 3.32 -1.51
C PHE A 125 -15.89 4.18 -1.27
N ALA A 126 -15.30 4.74 -2.32
CA ALA A 126 -14.14 5.61 -2.19
C ALA A 126 -14.44 6.92 -1.45
N TRP A 127 -15.68 7.40 -1.51
CA TRP A 127 -16.09 8.60 -0.77
C TRP A 127 -16.28 8.31 0.73
N TRP A 128 -16.96 7.22 1.08
CA TRP A 128 -17.33 6.88 2.46
C TRP A 128 -16.26 6.11 3.22
N TYR A 129 -15.58 5.15 2.59
CA TYR A 129 -14.71 4.20 3.28
C TYR A 129 -13.22 4.54 3.22
N LEU A 130 -12.76 5.44 2.34
CA LEU A 130 -11.36 5.88 2.38
C LEU A 130 -11.19 6.97 3.46
N PRO A 131 -10.57 6.67 4.63
CA PRO A 131 -10.12 7.69 5.56
C PRO A 131 -9.01 8.54 4.93
N GLU A 132 -8.97 9.80 5.33
CA GLU A 132 -8.02 10.78 4.83
C GLU A 132 -6.65 10.58 5.51
N THR A 133 -5.72 9.94 4.80
CA THR A 133 -4.35 9.69 5.31
C THR A 133 -3.39 10.88 5.16
N LYS A 134 -3.90 12.07 4.78
CA LYS A 134 -3.05 13.24 4.50
C LYS A 134 -2.57 13.88 5.80
N GLY A 135 -1.28 13.77 6.10
CA GLY A 135 -0.62 14.50 7.18
C GLY A 135 -0.59 13.81 8.54
N LYS A 136 -0.99 12.54 8.63
CA LYS A 136 -0.81 11.72 9.83
C LYS A 136 0.47 10.88 9.73
N GLY A 137 1.19 10.77 10.84
CA GLY A 137 2.40 9.94 10.90
C GLY A 137 2.07 8.46 10.66
N LEU A 138 3.04 7.68 10.19
CA LEU A 138 2.90 6.22 10.03
C LEU A 138 2.45 5.53 11.33
N GLU A 139 2.73 6.12 12.50
CA GLU A 139 2.28 5.64 13.81
C GLU A 139 0.79 5.92 14.08
N GLU A 140 0.28 7.12 13.76
CA GLU A 140 -1.15 7.46 13.97
C GLU A 140 -2.08 6.68 13.01
N ILE A 141 -1.60 6.28 11.83
CA ILE A 141 -2.37 5.45 10.90
C ILE A 141 -2.45 4.01 11.42
N GLY A 142 -1.39 3.53 12.09
CA GLY A 142 -1.39 2.27 12.83
C GLY A 142 -2.44 2.29 13.95
N GLU A 143 -2.52 3.35 14.76
CA GLU A 143 -3.51 3.47 15.85
C GLU A 143 -4.98 3.52 15.37
N ILE A 144 -5.23 4.00 14.14
CA ILE A 144 -6.59 4.05 13.57
C ILE A 144 -7.02 2.70 12.98
N PHE A 145 -6.07 1.91 12.48
CA PHE A 145 -6.35 0.64 11.80
C PHE A 145 -6.22 -0.58 12.74
N ASP A 146 -5.28 -0.53 13.68
CA ASP A 146 -5.11 -1.48 14.78
C ASP A 146 -5.88 -0.94 16.01
N GLY A 147 -7.19 -1.12 16.04
CA GLY A 147 -7.91 -0.98 17.31
C GLY A 147 -7.24 -1.88 18.38
N ASP A 148 -6.99 -1.33 19.58
CA ASP A 148 -6.37 -1.81 20.83
C ASP A 148 -5.76 -3.24 20.97
N GLU A 149 -6.13 -4.25 20.18
CA GLU A 149 -5.72 -5.65 20.34
C GLU A 149 -4.28 -5.96 19.88
N LEU A 150 -3.73 -5.30 18.85
CA LEU A 150 -2.38 -5.61 18.33
C LEU A 150 -1.24 -4.86 19.04
N LEU A 151 -1.54 -3.85 19.86
CA LEU A 151 -0.57 -3.19 20.72
C LEU A 151 0.11 -4.19 21.66
N THR A 152 -0.62 -5.20 22.13
CA THR A 152 -0.07 -6.25 23.00
C THR A 152 1.01 -7.08 22.31
N GLY A 153 0.81 -7.42 21.03
CA GLY A 153 1.77 -8.24 20.27
C GLY A 153 3.03 -7.47 19.89
N THR A 154 2.87 -6.23 19.40
CA THR A 154 4.01 -5.41 18.98
C THR A 154 4.80 -4.88 20.18
N GLN A 155 4.13 -4.54 21.29
CA GLN A 155 4.82 -4.18 22.54
C GLN A 155 5.49 -5.39 23.20
N ALA A 156 4.91 -6.59 23.14
CA ALA A 156 5.55 -7.81 23.64
C ALA A 156 6.82 -8.15 22.84
N ILE A 157 6.77 -8.02 21.51
CA ILE A 157 7.95 -8.21 20.64
C ILE A 157 9.02 -7.15 20.96
N ARG A 158 8.62 -5.87 21.10
CA ARG A 158 9.56 -4.78 21.42
C ARG A 158 10.19 -4.95 22.81
N LYS A 159 9.43 -5.45 23.78
CA LYS A 159 9.90 -5.76 25.14
C LYS A 159 10.88 -6.94 25.13
N HIS A 160 10.56 -8.03 24.42
CA HIS A 160 11.47 -9.17 24.30
C HIS A 160 12.76 -8.83 23.56
N ILE A 161 12.69 -8.01 22.51
CA ILE A 161 13.90 -7.53 21.81
C ILE A 161 14.76 -6.68 22.76
N LYS A 162 14.14 -5.79 23.54
CA LYS A 162 14.87 -4.95 24.51
C LYS A 162 15.50 -5.78 25.63
N GLU A 163 14.78 -6.78 26.15
CA GLU A 163 15.29 -7.73 27.13
C GLU A 163 16.46 -8.57 26.60
N GLN A 164 16.40 -8.99 25.33
CA GLN A 164 17.51 -9.70 24.67
C GLN A 164 18.76 -8.80 24.55
N TYR A 165 18.62 -7.57 24.09
CA TYR A 165 19.74 -6.62 24.00
C TYR A 165 20.35 -6.29 25.38
N GLU A 166 19.52 -6.12 26.42
CA GLU A 166 20.00 -5.85 27.77
C GLU A 166 20.70 -7.07 28.39
N ALA A 167 20.29 -8.29 28.05
CA ALA A 167 20.94 -9.53 28.47
C ALA A 167 22.30 -9.72 27.78
N GLU A 168 22.39 -9.49 26.47
CA GLU A 168 23.64 -9.53 25.73
C GLU A 168 24.64 -8.47 26.22
N ALA A 169 24.19 -7.24 26.48
CA ALA A 169 25.04 -6.17 27.01
C ALA A 169 25.57 -6.47 28.43
N LYS A 170 24.78 -7.14 29.28
CA LYS A 170 25.24 -7.59 30.60
C LYS A 170 26.27 -8.72 30.49
N ALA A 171 26.04 -9.69 29.62
CA ALA A 171 26.97 -10.80 29.40
C ALA A 171 28.33 -10.29 28.85
N GLU A 172 28.31 -9.33 27.94
CA GLU A 172 29.53 -8.69 27.41
C GLU A 172 30.25 -7.86 28.49
N GLY A 173 29.50 -7.14 29.33
CA GLY A 173 30.03 -6.37 30.45
C GLY A 173 30.67 -7.24 31.54
N GLU A 174 30.07 -8.38 31.88
CA GLU A 174 30.60 -9.35 32.85
C GLU A 174 31.88 -10.02 32.32
N GLY A 175 31.89 -10.46 31.05
CA GLY A 175 33.08 -11.03 30.43
C GLY A 175 34.26 -10.04 30.33
N LEU A 176 33.98 -8.75 30.13
CA LEU A 176 35.02 -7.71 30.13
C LEU A 176 35.58 -7.45 31.54
N ARG A 177 34.76 -7.57 32.59
CA ARG A 177 35.20 -7.43 34.00
C ARG A 177 36.06 -8.62 34.43
N GLU A 178 35.69 -9.83 34.04
CA GLU A 178 36.48 -11.04 34.32
C GLU A 178 37.84 -11.01 33.63
N ARG A 179 37.90 -10.60 32.36
CA ARG A 179 39.16 -10.43 31.64
C ARG A 179 40.05 -9.37 32.29
N LYS A 180 39.49 -8.22 32.69
CA LYS A 180 40.25 -7.17 33.41
C LYS A 180 40.73 -7.64 34.79
N ALA A 181 39.94 -8.44 35.51
CA ALA A 181 40.35 -9.04 36.78
C ALA A 181 41.48 -10.06 36.60
N ALA A 182 41.40 -10.91 35.57
CA ALA A 182 42.45 -11.86 35.22
C ALA A 182 43.74 -11.15 34.79
N THR A 183 43.65 -10.09 33.97
CA THR A 183 44.82 -9.28 33.57
C THR A 183 45.42 -8.51 34.75
N SER A 184 44.59 -8.02 35.69
CA SER A 184 45.07 -7.34 36.90
C SER A 184 45.73 -8.29 37.90
N ALA A 185 45.26 -9.53 38.01
CA ALA A 185 45.89 -10.57 38.82
C ALA A 185 47.26 -10.97 38.23
N GLN A 186 47.33 -11.14 36.91
CA GLN A 186 48.56 -11.45 36.20
C GLN A 186 49.60 -10.32 36.28
N HIS A 187 49.18 -9.04 36.33
CA HIS A 187 50.09 -7.91 36.54
C HIS A 187 50.64 -7.82 37.97
N CYS A 188 49.91 -8.32 38.97
CA CYS A 188 50.34 -8.36 40.36
C CYS A 188 51.38 -9.46 40.63
N GLU A 189 51.27 -10.59 39.92
CA GLU A 189 52.20 -11.73 40.03
C GLU A 189 53.60 -11.43 39.44
N ILE A 190 53.68 -10.53 38.46
CA ILE A 190 54.96 -10.12 37.84
C ILE A 190 55.70 -9.05 38.70
N ALA A 191 55.00 -8.42 39.66
CA ALA A 191 55.53 -7.32 40.48
C ALA A 191 56.13 -7.76 41.83
N THR A 192 56.26 -9.07 42.10
CA THR A 192 57.06 -9.57 43.23
C THR A 192 58.49 -9.87 42.75
N PRO A 193 59.47 -8.97 42.97
CA PRO A 193 60.86 -9.38 42.82
C PRO A 193 61.16 -10.36 43.95
N GLY A 194 61.49 -11.60 43.58
CA GLY A 194 62.13 -12.57 44.48
C GLY A 194 63.48 -12.02 44.94
N GLY A 195 63.46 -11.17 45.97
CA GLY A 195 64.60 -10.80 46.78
C GLY A 195 64.61 -11.69 48.02
N GLY A 196 65.42 -12.74 48.00
CA GLY A 196 65.56 -13.66 49.12
C GLY A 196 66.51 -14.80 48.80
N LEU A 197 67.78 -14.48 48.51
CA LEU A 197 68.90 -15.42 48.54
C LEU A 197 70.02 -14.83 49.39
N ASP A 198 70.24 -15.53 50.50
CA ASP A 198 71.48 -15.75 51.24
C ASP A 198 72.17 -14.64 52.05
N LEU A 199 72.37 -15.00 53.32
CA LEU A 199 73.22 -14.47 54.41
C LEU A 199 72.59 -13.45 55.39
#